data_AF-A0A519MRV0-F1
#
_entry.id   AF-A0A519MRV0-F1
#
_cell.length_a   1.000
_cell.length_b   1.000
_cell.length_c   1.000
_cell.angle_alpha   90.00
_cell.angle_beta   90.00
_cell.angle_gamma   90.00
#
_symmetry.space_group_name_H-M   'P 1'
#
loop_
_entity.id
_entity.type
_entity.pdbx_description
1 polymer ?
#
loop_
_entity_poly.entity_id
_entity_poly.type
_entity_poly.pdbx_seq_one_letter_code
_entity_poly.pdbx_strand_id
1 'polypeptide(L)'
;MSTTFDRNNFHKNTFCVFRATAIPRRKPDFVSRSGSRYWFSDEGVTRHSNHWGRAAKCKWRLVLSEVSSREKTGFAKWNDFMRDNEFERLYFISIQHGIANYFHKDSGDYRGELLRTASETAHEWRARGVALSRNQIFLP
;
A
#
# COMPACT_ATOMS: atom_id res chain seq x y z
N MET A 1 13.38 8.79 -15.93
CA MET A 1 14.01 7.47 -15.65
C MET A 1 12.97 6.59 -14.99
N SER A 2 12.58 5.48 -15.63
CA SER A 2 11.71 4.48 -15.00
C SER A 2 12.46 3.89 -13.80
N THR A 3 11.98 4.12 -12.57
CA THR A 3 12.61 3.53 -11.39
C THR A 3 12.15 2.09 -11.31
N THR A 4 13.04 1.15 -11.61
CA THR A 4 12.75 -0.28 -11.42
C THR A 4 12.91 -0.60 -9.93
N PHE A 5 11.84 -1.11 -9.31
CA PHE A 5 11.89 -1.53 -7.92
C PHE A 5 12.32 -3.00 -7.80
N ASP A 6 12.95 -3.33 -6.69
CA ASP A 6 13.42 -4.67 -6.35
C ASP A 6 13.46 -4.86 -4.82
N ARG A 7 13.95 -6.03 -4.38
CA ARG A 7 14.13 -6.35 -2.95
C ARG A 7 14.99 -5.34 -2.18
N ASN A 8 15.87 -4.60 -2.85
CA ASN A 8 16.85 -3.70 -2.24
C ASN A 8 16.34 -2.25 -2.11
N ASN A 9 15.29 -1.88 -2.84
CA ASN A 9 14.83 -0.49 -2.89
C ASN A 9 13.32 -0.28 -2.65
N PHE A 10 12.49 -1.33 -2.69
CA PHE A 10 11.04 -1.20 -2.49
C PHE A 10 10.64 -0.58 -1.15
N HIS A 11 11.50 -0.64 -0.13
CA HIS A 11 11.28 -0.12 1.22
C HIS A 11 11.79 1.31 1.42
N LYS A 12 12.16 2.02 0.34
CA LYS A 12 12.73 3.37 0.40
C LYS A 12 11.72 4.40 -0.11
N ASN A 13 10.86 4.86 0.79
CA ASN A 13 9.84 5.89 0.53
C ASN A 13 8.97 5.54 -0.67
N THR A 14 8.20 4.46 -0.55
CA THR A 14 7.34 4.00 -1.64
C THR A 14 5.88 3.95 -1.22
N PHE A 15 5.02 4.15 -2.21
CA PHE A 15 3.63 3.76 -2.17
C PHE A 15 3.44 2.47 -2.97
N CYS A 16 2.58 1.57 -2.47
CA CYS A 16 2.20 0.38 -3.22
C CYS A 16 0.86 -0.17 -2.72
N VAL A 17 0.11 -0.85 -3.58
CA VAL A 17 -1.13 -1.55 -3.22
C VAL A 17 -0.92 -3.06 -3.33
N PHE A 18 -0.89 -3.73 -2.19
CA PHE A 18 -0.82 -5.17 -2.09
C PHE A 18 -2.20 -5.80 -2.22
N ARG A 19 -2.25 -6.99 -2.81
CA ARG A 19 -3.44 -7.83 -2.89
C ARG A 19 -3.29 -9.01 -1.93
N ALA A 20 -4.36 -9.36 -1.21
CA ALA A 20 -4.35 -10.50 -0.31
C ALA A 20 -3.88 -11.79 -1.02
N THR A 21 -3.08 -12.58 -0.32
CA THR A 21 -2.55 -13.86 -0.84
C THR A 21 -2.34 -14.87 0.30
N ALA A 22 -2.13 -16.14 -0.03
CA ALA A 22 -1.73 -17.15 0.94
C ALA A 22 -0.29 -16.92 1.43
N ILE A 23 0.01 -17.31 2.67
CA ILE A 23 1.38 -17.31 3.15
C ILE A 23 2.21 -18.37 2.40
N PRO A 24 3.40 -18.02 1.87
CA PRO A 24 4.25 -19.01 1.19
C PRO A 24 4.66 -20.15 2.12
N ARG A 25 4.63 -21.38 1.63
CA ARG A 25 5.02 -22.61 2.37
C ARG A 25 6.53 -22.80 2.44
N ARG A 26 7.27 -21.75 2.79
CA ARG A 26 8.73 -21.75 2.99
C ARG A 26 9.15 -20.71 4.02
N LYS A 27 10.38 -20.79 4.52
CA LYS A 27 10.92 -19.75 5.42
C LYS A 27 10.96 -18.40 4.71
N PRO A 28 10.70 -17.29 5.42
CA PRO A 28 10.83 -15.95 4.86
C PRO A 28 12.30 -15.66 4.51
N ASP A 29 12.51 -14.89 3.45
CA ASP A 29 13.85 -14.43 3.04
C ASP A 29 14.35 -13.32 3.95
N PHE A 30 13.43 -12.56 4.56
CA PHE A 30 13.75 -11.48 5.47
C PHE A 30 12.66 -11.31 6.53
N VAL A 31 13.08 -10.97 7.75
CA VAL A 31 12.20 -10.63 8.86
C VAL A 31 12.64 -9.27 9.40
N SER A 32 11.74 -8.29 9.41
CA SER A 32 12.04 -6.95 9.95
C SER A 32 12.21 -6.99 11.47
N ARG A 33 12.86 -5.97 12.02
CA ARG A 33 12.96 -5.77 13.48
C ARG A 33 11.60 -5.76 14.18
N SER A 34 10.56 -5.29 13.49
CA SER A 34 9.17 -5.27 13.98
C SER A 34 8.39 -6.57 13.74
N GLY A 35 9.05 -7.63 13.24
CA GLY A 35 8.44 -8.95 13.04
C GLY A 35 7.67 -9.15 11.73
N SER A 36 7.68 -8.18 10.81
CA SER A 36 7.07 -8.38 9.49
C SER A 36 7.94 -9.33 8.66
N ARG A 37 7.31 -10.31 8.00
CA ARG A 37 7.99 -11.35 7.22
C ARG A 37 7.85 -11.08 5.73
N TYR A 38 8.92 -11.33 4.96
CA TYR A 38 8.99 -11.05 3.54
C TYR A 38 9.49 -12.26 2.77
N TRP A 39 8.86 -12.52 1.63
CA TRP A 39 9.27 -13.51 0.64
C TRP A 39 9.41 -12.82 -0.70
N PHE A 40 10.61 -12.88 -1.28
CA PHE A 40 10.94 -12.28 -2.56
C PHE A 40 10.81 -13.31 -3.68
N SER A 41 10.41 -12.83 -4.85
CA SER A 41 10.46 -13.54 -6.12
C SER A 41 10.93 -12.58 -7.22
N ASP A 42 11.16 -13.11 -8.41
CA ASP A 42 11.52 -12.30 -9.57
C ASP A 42 10.40 -11.32 -9.96
N GLU A 43 9.14 -11.65 -9.63
CA GLU A 43 7.98 -10.81 -9.95
C GLU A 43 7.67 -9.75 -8.90
N GLY A 44 7.99 -9.99 -7.62
CA GLY A 44 7.52 -9.13 -6.55
C GLY A 44 7.88 -9.57 -5.14
N VAL A 45 7.11 -9.04 -4.19
CA VAL A 45 7.27 -9.34 -2.75
C VAL A 45 5.94 -9.72 -2.12
N THR A 46 5.98 -10.81 -1.38
CA THR A 46 4.94 -11.16 -0.42
C THR A 46 5.34 -10.64 0.95
N ARG A 47 4.45 -9.87 1.60
CA ARG A 47 4.63 -9.36 2.96
C ARG A 47 3.55 -9.93 3.86
N HIS A 48 3.95 -10.42 5.03
CA HIS A 48 3.04 -10.83 6.09
C HIS A 48 3.25 -9.95 7.32
N SER A 49 2.20 -9.28 7.77
CA SER A 49 2.27 -8.31 8.85
C SER A 49 0.93 -8.10 9.56
N ASN A 50 0.99 -7.70 10.84
CA ASN A 50 -0.15 -7.23 11.62
C ASN A 50 -0.48 -5.74 11.41
N HIS A 51 0.37 -5.01 10.68
CA HIS A 51 0.16 -3.60 10.37
C HIS A 51 0.30 -3.37 8.87
N TRP A 52 -0.71 -2.71 8.31
CA TRP A 52 -0.75 -2.22 6.95
C TRP A 52 -1.14 -0.74 7.05
N GLY A 53 -0.61 0.09 6.18
CA GLY A 53 -0.68 1.53 6.41
C GLY A 53 0.57 2.23 5.96
N ARG A 54 0.84 3.29 6.70
CA ARG A 54 2.18 3.78 6.95
C ARG A 54 3.09 2.65 7.48
N ALA A 55 4.23 2.43 6.82
CA ALA A 55 5.29 1.52 7.25
C ALA A 55 6.61 2.30 7.19
N ALA A 56 7.02 2.87 8.33
CA ALA A 56 8.05 3.91 8.38
C ALA A 56 7.70 5.07 7.41
N LYS A 57 8.52 5.32 6.39
CA LYS A 57 8.28 6.34 5.36
C LYS A 57 7.46 5.84 4.17
N CYS A 58 7.19 4.54 4.11
CA CYS A 58 6.39 3.93 3.04
C CYS A 58 4.90 3.96 3.38
N LYS A 59 4.05 3.83 2.36
CA LYS A 59 2.59 3.75 2.48
C LYS A 59 2.10 2.56 1.67
N TRP A 60 1.89 1.44 2.34
CA TRP A 60 1.62 0.15 1.68
C TRP A 60 0.21 -0.33 1.94
N ARG A 61 -0.64 -0.11 0.94
CA ARG A 61 -2.04 -0.50 0.93
C ARG A 61 -2.22 -2.01 0.91
N LEU A 62 -3.23 -2.56 1.59
CA LEU A 62 -3.65 -3.94 1.43
C LEU A 62 -5.13 -3.97 1.08
N VAL A 63 -5.44 -4.53 -0.09
CA VAL A 63 -6.80 -4.84 -0.51
C VAL A 63 -7.15 -6.24 -0.02
N LEU A 64 -8.10 -6.33 0.90
CA LEU A 64 -8.59 -7.60 1.45
C LEU A 64 -9.78 -8.13 0.66
N SER A 65 -9.84 -9.45 0.51
CA SER A 65 -10.96 -10.19 -0.09
C SER A 65 -11.78 -10.94 0.96
N GLU A 66 -11.90 -10.41 2.18
CA GLU A 66 -12.58 -11.01 3.36
C GLU A 66 -11.71 -11.94 4.22
N VAL A 67 -10.98 -11.37 5.21
CA VAL A 67 -10.50 -12.15 6.37
C VAL A 67 -10.33 -11.24 7.60
N SER A 68 -10.89 -11.66 8.74
CA SER A 68 -10.81 -11.02 10.06
C SER A 68 -9.59 -11.48 10.88
N SER A 69 -8.44 -11.69 10.26
CA SER A 69 -7.21 -12.04 10.99
C SER A 69 -6.43 -10.79 11.43
N ARG A 70 -5.80 -10.87 12.61
CA ARG A 70 -4.91 -9.82 13.13
C ARG A 70 -3.66 -9.65 12.28
N GLU A 71 -3.16 -10.75 11.69
CA GLU A 71 -2.05 -10.78 10.76
C GLU A 71 -2.54 -11.08 9.35
N LYS A 72 -2.06 -10.32 8.36
CA LYS A 72 -2.51 -10.40 6.98
C LYS A 72 -1.32 -10.52 6.04
N THR A 73 -1.50 -11.31 4.98
CA THR A 73 -0.50 -11.50 3.92
C THR A 73 -0.95 -10.82 2.65
N GLY A 74 -0.06 -10.08 2.00
CA GLY A 74 -0.30 -9.48 0.70
C GLY A 74 0.88 -9.64 -0.23
N PHE A 75 0.61 -9.72 -1.53
CA PHE A 75 1.59 -9.70 -2.61
C PHE A 75 1.47 -8.41 -3.44
N ALA A 76 2.60 -7.89 -3.88
CA ALA A 76 2.70 -6.81 -4.84
C ALA A 76 3.82 -7.08 -5.83
N LYS A 77 3.60 -6.72 -7.11
CA LYS A 77 4.65 -6.80 -8.14
C LYS A 77 5.63 -5.66 -7.96
N TRP A 78 6.86 -5.86 -8.41
CA TRP A 78 7.87 -4.80 -8.40
C TRP A 78 7.43 -3.54 -9.16
N ASN A 79 6.74 -3.72 -10.29
CA ASN A 79 6.24 -2.62 -11.12
C ASN A 79 5.02 -1.89 -10.53
N ASP A 80 4.44 -2.39 -9.44
CA ASP A 80 3.32 -1.72 -8.75
C ASP A 80 3.80 -0.75 -7.66
N PHE A 81 5.10 -0.67 -7.39
CA PHE A 81 5.68 0.31 -6.47
C PHE A 81 5.86 1.66 -7.17
N MET A 82 5.57 2.73 -6.42
CA MET A 82 5.70 4.11 -6.86
C MET A 82 6.54 4.87 -5.84
N ARG A 83 7.35 5.83 -6.31
CA ARG A 83 8.10 6.72 -5.41
C ARG A 83 7.14 7.60 -4.64
N ASP A 84 7.45 7.83 -3.37
CA ASP A 84 6.60 8.58 -2.47
C ASP A 84 7.43 9.56 -1.60
N ASN A 85 6.76 10.59 -1.09
CA ASN A 85 7.29 11.48 -0.06
C ASN A 85 6.14 12.19 0.69
N GLU A 86 6.47 12.97 1.71
CA GLU A 86 5.47 13.64 2.56
C GLU A 86 5.07 15.05 2.07
N PHE A 87 5.77 15.61 1.07
CA PHE A 87 5.66 17.02 0.67
C PHE A 87 4.87 17.23 -0.63
N GLU A 88 5.04 16.34 -1.59
CA GLU A 88 4.39 16.45 -2.90
C GLU A 88 2.92 16.02 -2.84
N ARG A 89 2.11 16.63 -3.70
CA ARG A 89 0.72 16.24 -3.93
C ARG A 89 0.69 15.04 -4.87
N LEU A 90 0.78 13.85 -4.29
CA LEU A 90 0.89 12.59 -5.02
C LEU A 90 -0.39 11.76 -4.99
N TYR A 91 -1.38 12.15 -4.19
CA TYR A 91 -2.54 11.31 -3.90
C TYR A 91 -3.83 11.91 -4.42
N PHE A 92 -4.71 11.08 -4.94
CA PHE A 92 -6.10 11.44 -5.21
C PHE A 92 -7.04 10.46 -4.55
N ILE A 93 -8.26 10.91 -4.28
CA ILE A 93 -9.34 10.06 -3.76
C ILE A 93 -10.28 9.79 -4.93
N SER A 94 -10.58 8.51 -5.16
CA SER A 94 -11.55 8.06 -6.16
C SER A 94 -12.49 7.03 -5.55
N ILE A 95 -13.74 7.03 -6.00
CA ILE A 95 -14.76 6.08 -5.55
C ILE A 95 -14.83 4.96 -6.57
N GLN A 96 -14.49 3.75 -6.15
CA GLN A 96 -14.60 2.53 -6.95
C GLN A 96 -15.61 1.60 -6.28
N HIS A 97 -16.63 1.16 -7.02
CA HIS A 97 -17.69 0.27 -6.51
C HIS A 97 -18.36 0.79 -5.20
N GLY A 98 -18.62 2.10 -5.14
CA GLY A 98 -19.22 2.74 -3.95
C GLY A 98 -18.27 2.90 -2.75
N ILE A 99 -17.00 2.51 -2.88
CA ILE A 99 -15.99 2.61 -1.84
C ILE A 99 -14.97 3.68 -2.22
N ALA A 100 -14.85 4.72 -1.40
CA ALA A 100 -13.76 5.68 -1.55
C ALA A 100 -12.42 5.00 -1.24
N ASN A 101 -11.44 5.25 -2.08
CA ASN A 101 -10.07 4.79 -1.97
C ASN A 101 -9.14 5.94 -2.30
N TYR A 102 -7.94 5.93 -1.73
CA TYR A 102 -6.88 6.83 -2.17
C TYR A 102 -5.87 6.07 -3.05
N PHE A 103 -5.41 6.75 -4.08
CA PHE A 103 -4.50 6.24 -5.09
C PHE A 103 -3.37 7.23 -5.30
N HIS A 104 -2.25 6.72 -5.82
CA HIS A 104 -1.11 7.53 -6.18
C HIS A 104 -1.24 8.00 -7.63
N LYS A 105 -0.78 9.21 -7.97
CA LYS A 105 -0.92 9.82 -9.30
C LYS A 105 -0.31 8.98 -10.42
N ASP A 106 0.73 8.22 -10.10
CA ASP A 106 1.43 7.33 -11.03
C ASP A 106 0.74 5.96 -11.17
N SER A 107 -0.41 5.76 -10.52
CA SER A 107 -1.27 4.61 -10.79
C SER A 107 -1.94 4.76 -12.16
N GLY A 108 -2.29 3.63 -12.78
CA GLY A 108 -3.06 3.62 -14.03
C GLY A 108 -4.49 4.17 -13.90
N ASP A 109 -4.90 4.57 -12.70
CA ASP A 109 -6.24 5.05 -12.37
C ASP A 109 -6.37 6.59 -12.43
N TYR A 110 -5.28 7.35 -12.55
CA TYR A 110 -5.34 8.81 -12.56
C TYR A 110 -5.98 9.35 -13.85
N ARG A 111 -6.97 10.23 -13.73
CA ARG A 111 -7.74 10.84 -14.82
C ARG A 111 -7.84 12.38 -14.70
N GLY A 112 -7.05 13.00 -13.83
CA GLY A 112 -7.04 14.45 -13.60
C GLY A 112 -7.73 14.89 -12.30
N GLU A 113 -7.88 13.96 -11.36
CA GLU A 113 -8.44 14.24 -10.03
C GLU A 113 -7.57 15.21 -9.23
N LEU A 114 -8.17 15.86 -8.22
CA LEU A 114 -7.43 16.75 -7.33
C LEU A 114 -6.36 15.99 -6.55
N LEU A 115 -5.10 16.31 -6.82
CA LEU A 115 -3.94 15.80 -6.11
C LEU A 115 -3.79 16.47 -4.74
N ARG A 116 -3.33 15.69 -3.76
CA ARG A 116 -3.17 16.05 -2.36
C ARG A 116 -1.89 15.43 -1.80
N THR A 117 -1.33 16.07 -0.78
CA THR A 117 -0.27 15.45 0.03
C THR A 117 -0.84 14.30 0.84
N ALA A 118 0.03 13.50 1.45
CA ALA A 118 -0.39 12.45 2.38
C ALA A 118 -1.22 13.02 3.55
N SER A 119 -0.80 14.17 4.09
CA SER A 119 -1.48 14.84 5.21
C SER A 119 -2.85 15.39 4.79
N GLU A 120 -2.92 16.09 3.65
CA GLU A 120 -4.18 16.60 3.08
C GLU A 120 -5.16 15.45 2.79
N THR A 121 -4.66 14.32 2.26
CA THR A 121 -5.48 13.13 1.99
C THR A 121 -6.04 12.54 3.29
N ALA A 122 -5.21 12.40 4.33
CA ALA A 122 -5.65 11.91 5.63
C ALA A 122 -6.67 12.85 6.31
N HIS A 123 -6.50 14.16 6.15
CA HIS A 123 -7.46 15.15 6.64
C HIS A 123 -8.82 15.01 5.93
N GLU A 124 -8.83 15.01 4.61
CA GLU A 124 -10.05 14.83 3.80
C GLU A 124 -10.76 13.50 4.09
N TRP A 125 -9.98 12.43 4.29
CA TRP A 125 -10.51 11.12 4.63
C TRP A 125 -11.27 11.13 5.97
N ARG A 126 -10.73 11.83 6.99
CA ARG A 126 -11.39 11.96 8.30
C ARG A 126 -12.61 12.89 8.23
N ALA A 127 -12.50 14.00 7.50
CA ALA A 127 -13.57 15.00 7.42
C ALA A 127 -14.82 14.48 6.71
N ARG A 128 -14.68 13.62 5.69
CA ARG A 128 -15.80 13.18 4.85
C ARG A 128 -16.61 12.03 5.43
N GLY A 129 -16.21 11.44 6.57
CA GLY A 129 -16.94 10.34 7.21
C GLY A 129 -17.29 9.18 6.27
N VAL A 130 -16.54 9.02 5.16
CA VAL A 130 -16.93 8.10 4.08
C VAL A 130 -16.94 6.70 4.64
N ALA A 131 -18.06 6.00 4.44
CA ALA A 131 -18.29 4.63 4.88
C ALA A 131 -17.02 3.80 4.64
N LEU A 132 -16.30 3.55 5.73
CA LEU A 132 -15.03 2.85 5.70
C LEU A 132 -15.32 1.46 5.12
N SER A 133 -14.66 1.10 4.03
CA SER A 133 -14.51 -0.31 3.72
C SER A 133 -13.86 -0.94 4.95
N ARG A 134 -14.61 -1.82 5.65
CA ARG A 134 -14.11 -2.68 6.73
C ARG A 134 -12.90 -3.54 6.30
N ASN A 135 -12.62 -3.57 4.99
CA ASN A 135 -11.60 -4.34 4.32
C ASN A 135 -10.27 -3.59 4.10
N GLN A 136 -10.06 -2.44 4.74
CA GLN A 136 -8.83 -1.65 4.58
C GLN A 136 -8.30 -1.11 5.92
N ILE A 137 -7.01 -1.32 6.19
CA ILE A 137 -6.31 -0.81 7.37
C ILE A 137 -5.47 0.41 6.94
N PHE A 138 -6.02 1.62 6.85
CA PHE A 138 -5.22 2.75 6.38
C PHE A 138 -5.50 4.10 7.02
N LEU A 139 -4.42 4.69 7.53
CA LEU A 139 -4.04 6.07 7.27
C LEU A 139 -2.58 6.08 6.75
N PRO A 140 -2.22 7.04 5.88
CA PRO A 140 -0.82 7.34 5.57
C PRO A 140 -0.06 7.96 6.77
#